data_AF-A0A1G0E6M8-F1
#
_entry.id   AF-A0A1G0E6M8-F1
#
_cell.length_a   1.000
_cell.length_b   1.000
_cell.length_c   1.000
_cell.angle_alpha   90.00
_cell.angle_beta   90.00
_cell.angle_gamma   90.00
#
_symmetry.space_group_name_H-M   'P 1'
#
loop_
_entity.id
_entity.type
_entity.pdbx_description
1 polymer ?
#
loop_
_entity_poly.entity_id
_entity_poly.type
_entity_poly.pdbx_seq_one_letter_code
_entity_poly.pdbx_strand_id
1 'polypeptide(L)'
;MTSNKVIKKSAKKTRDSEKTITRKTKVVDYKNDAATRSFFVKQIGRRFHFTNYLRQFTNKNNLANKKLTYGDLVEGWLAEESRKKSPNYKTSIGKQFKYNQFIRDFFLHEKGKTLADAIKAWKMVKVA
;
A
#
# COMPACT_ATOMS: atom_id res chain seq x y z
N MET A 1 -15.38 -5.15 49.56
CA MET A 1 -15.26 -6.07 48.42
C MET A 1 -15.68 -5.31 47.17
N THR A 2 -14.76 -5.02 46.24
CA THR A 2 -15.15 -4.50 44.92
C THR A 2 -14.10 -4.85 43.87
N SER A 3 -14.37 -6.00 43.24
CA SER A 3 -14.09 -6.41 41.86
C SER A 3 -12.83 -5.90 41.16
N ASN A 4 -11.78 -6.73 41.18
CA ASN A 4 -10.74 -6.72 40.16
C ASN A 4 -11.33 -7.13 38.80
N LYS A 5 -11.48 -6.17 37.88
CA LYS A 5 -11.85 -6.43 36.50
C LYS A 5 -10.67 -7.09 35.78
N VAL A 6 -10.68 -8.42 35.70
CA VAL A 6 -9.71 -9.19 34.91
C VAL A 6 -9.88 -8.81 33.43
N ILE A 7 -8.94 -8.02 32.91
CA ILE A 7 -8.83 -7.75 31.48
C ILE A 7 -8.38 -9.07 30.82
N LYS A 8 -9.32 -9.86 30.30
CA LYS A 8 -9.02 -11.03 29.48
C LYS A 8 -8.26 -10.57 28.23
N LYS A 9 -6.95 -10.79 28.19
CA LYS A 9 -6.13 -10.66 26.96
C LYS A 9 -6.75 -11.57 25.89
N SER A 10 -7.24 -10.99 24.80
CA SER A 10 -7.72 -11.76 23.64
C SER A 10 -6.57 -12.64 23.12
N ALA A 11 -6.86 -13.90 22.80
CA ALA A 11 -5.88 -14.81 22.19
C ALA A 11 -5.18 -14.13 21.00
N LYS A 12 -3.84 -14.15 21.02
CA LYS A 12 -3.00 -13.53 19.99
C LYS A 12 -3.26 -14.26 18.67
N LYS A 13 -3.93 -13.62 17.70
CA LYS A 13 -4.16 -14.22 16.38
C LYS A 13 -2.80 -14.47 15.72
N THR A 14 -2.59 -15.72 15.31
CA THR A 14 -1.43 -16.20 14.55
C THR A 14 -1.38 -15.50 13.19
N ARG A 15 -0.21 -15.06 12.75
CA ARG A 15 -0.04 -14.49 11.41
C ARG A 15 -0.26 -15.55 10.35
N ASP A 16 -0.73 -15.13 9.17
CA ASP A 16 -0.91 -16.06 8.04
C ASP A 16 0.42 -16.74 7.66
N SER A 17 1.52 -16.00 7.80
CA SER A 17 2.89 -16.40 7.49
C SER A 17 3.52 -17.39 8.46
N GLU A 18 2.91 -17.63 9.63
CA GLU A 18 3.33 -18.69 10.56
C GLU A 18 2.87 -20.08 10.07
N LYS A 19 2.07 -20.14 9.00
CA LYS A 19 1.64 -21.36 8.32
C LYS A 19 2.09 -21.34 6.87
N THR A 20 2.01 -22.50 6.21
CA THR A 20 2.30 -22.58 4.78
C THR A 20 1.26 -21.80 3.98
N ILE A 21 1.71 -20.73 3.31
CA ILE A 21 0.88 -19.91 2.44
C ILE A 21 0.78 -20.57 1.07
N THR A 22 -0.44 -20.72 0.58
CA THR A 22 -0.77 -21.19 -0.78
C THR A 22 -1.68 -20.18 -1.46
N ARG A 23 -1.88 -20.30 -2.77
CA ARG A 23 -2.85 -19.45 -3.49
C ARG A 23 -4.27 -19.52 -2.93
N LYS A 24 -4.66 -20.66 -2.34
CA LYS A 24 -5.99 -20.88 -1.75
C LYS A 24 -6.09 -20.39 -0.29
N THR A 25 -4.97 -20.04 0.34
CA THR A 25 -4.95 -19.55 1.72
C THR A 25 -5.71 -18.23 1.80
N LYS A 26 -6.66 -18.14 2.73
CA LYS A 26 -7.41 -16.90 3.01
C LYS A 26 -6.50 -15.89 3.71
N VAL A 27 -6.66 -14.61 3.37
CA VAL A 27 -5.90 -13.52 3.97
C VAL A 27 -6.61 -13.05 5.24
N VAL A 28 -5.99 -13.22 6.41
CA VAL A 28 -6.62 -12.91 7.72
C VAL A 28 -5.75 -11.98 8.54
N ASP A 29 -4.47 -12.31 8.73
CA ASP A 29 -3.48 -11.46 9.40
C ASP A 29 -2.21 -11.33 8.56
N TYR A 30 -2.36 -10.59 7.45
CA TYR A 30 -1.33 -10.33 6.46
C TYR A 30 -0.19 -9.44 7.00
N LYS A 31 1.06 -9.84 6.70
CA LYS A 31 2.25 -9.04 7.01
C LYS A 31 3.29 -9.11 5.89
N ASN A 32 4.01 -8.01 5.69
CA ASN A 32 5.14 -7.96 4.76
C ASN A 32 6.41 -8.53 5.42
N ASP A 33 6.42 -9.84 5.67
CA ASP A 33 7.55 -10.55 6.28
C ASP A 33 8.27 -11.48 5.29
N ALA A 34 9.31 -12.16 5.76
CA ALA A 34 10.16 -13.03 4.94
C ALA A 34 9.38 -14.21 4.35
N ALA A 35 8.51 -14.87 5.12
CA ALA A 35 7.73 -16.01 4.64
C ALA A 35 6.70 -15.58 3.58
N THR A 36 6.02 -14.45 3.80
CA THR A 36 5.12 -13.85 2.81
C THR A 36 5.85 -13.45 1.54
N ARG A 37 7.05 -12.84 1.68
CA ARG A 37 7.91 -12.51 0.54
C ARG A 37 8.29 -13.76 -0.25
N SER A 38 8.71 -14.84 0.42
CA SER A 38 9.07 -16.10 -0.24
C SER A 38 7.92 -16.67 -1.05
N PHE A 39 6.69 -16.63 -0.52
CA PHE A 39 5.49 -17.01 -1.27
C PHE A 39 5.34 -16.19 -2.55
N PHE A 40 5.35 -14.86 -2.46
CA PHE A 40 5.14 -14.01 -3.62
C PHE A 40 6.28 -14.10 -4.63
N VAL A 41 7.54 -14.19 -4.20
CA VAL A 41 8.69 -14.42 -5.10
C VAL A 41 8.52 -15.72 -5.87
N LYS A 42 8.02 -16.79 -5.23
CA LYS A 42 7.73 -18.07 -5.92
C LYS A 42 6.62 -17.93 -6.96
N GLN A 43 5.63 -17.06 -6.73
CA GLN A 43 4.49 -16.87 -7.64
C GLN A 43 4.79 -15.89 -8.80
N ILE A 44 5.55 -14.83 -8.53
CA ILE A 44 5.74 -13.68 -9.43
C ILE A 44 7.15 -13.64 -10.04
N GLY A 45 8.14 -14.20 -9.34
CA GLY A 45 9.55 -14.20 -9.73
C GLY A 45 10.34 -13.00 -9.21
N ARG A 46 11.57 -12.84 -9.74
CA ARG A 46 12.59 -11.89 -9.24
C ARG A 46 12.17 -10.42 -9.21
N ARG A 47 11.17 -10.03 -10.01
CA ARG A 47 10.63 -8.67 -10.07
C ARG A 47 9.75 -8.29 -8.87
N PHE A 48 9.41 -9.26 -8.02
CA PHE A 48 8.54 -9.02 -6.89
C PHE A 48 9.13 -8.02 -5.88
N HIS A 49 8.30 -7.05 -5.51
CA HIS A 49 8.51 -6.16 -4.38
C HIS A 49 7.16 -5.81 -3.76
N PHE A 50 7.16 -5.44 -2.47
CA PHE A 50 5.93 -5.02 -1.80
C PHE A 50 5.47 -3.65 -2.32
N THR A 51 4.32 -3.63 -2.99
CA THR A 51 3.70 -2.39 -3.51
C THR A 51 2.74 -1.78 -2.49
N ASN A 52 2.27 -0.56 -2.77
CA ASN A 52 1.24 0.10 -1.96
C ASN A 52 -0.07 -0.70 -1.97
N TYR A 53 -0.39 -1.36 -3.08
CA TYR A 53 -1.52 -2.29 -3.16
C TYR A 53 -1.42 -3.37 -2.07
N LEU A 54 -0.26 -4.02 -1.90
CA LEU A 54 -0.11 -5.06 -0.87
C LEU A 54 -0.10 -4.47 0.55
N ARG A 55 0.53 -3.30 0.75
CA ARG A 55 0.60 -2.64 2.07
C ARG A 55 -0.79 -2.33 2.64
N GLN A 56 -1.78 -2.06 1.80
CA GLN A 56 -3.14 -1.77 2.26
C GLN A 56 -3.75 -2.93 3.07
N PHE A 57 -3.35 -4.18 2.79
CA PHE A 57 -3.87 -5.37 3.49
C PHE A 57 -3.23 -5.63 4.85
N THR A 58 -2.17 -4.88 5.22
CA THR A 58 -1.67 -4.89 6.60
C THR A 58 -2.64 -4.24 7.59
N ASN A 59 -3.55 -3.39 7.07
CA ASN A 59 -4.65 -2.81 7.83
C ASN A 59 -5.83 -3.79 7.83
N LYS A 60 -6.17 -4.32 9.01
CA LYS A 60 -7.21 -5.34 9.20
C LYS A 60 -8.60 -4.86 8.74
N ASN A 61 -8.86 -3.55 8.77
CA ASN A 61 -10.13 -2.99 8.30
C ASN A 61 -10.34 -3.24 6.79
N ASN A 62 -9.25 -3.31 6.02
CA ASN A 62 -9.32 -3.61 4.58
C ASN A 62 -9.58 -5.11 4.29
N LEU A 63 -9.50 -5.97 5.31
CA LEU A 63 -9.74 -7.42 5.23
C LEU A 63 -11.08 -7.83 5.84
N ALA A 64 -11.65 -7.03 6.76
CA ALA A 64 -12.77 -7.41 7.62
C ALA A 64 -14.02 -7.95 6.88
N ASN A 65 -14.25 -7.53 5.63
CA ASN A 65 -15.44 -7.91 4.85
C ASN A 65 -15.10 -8.61 3.52
N LYS A 66 -13.83 -8.98 3.29
CA LYS A 66 -13.39 -9.52 1.99
C LYS A 66 -13.00 -10.99 2.12
N LYS A 67 -13.54 -11.83 1.23
CA LYS A 67 -13.11 -13.23 1.06
C LYS A 67 -11.86 -13.30 0.17
N LEU A 68 -10.81 -12.57 0.54
CA LEU A 68 -9.55 -12.54 -0.23
C LEU A 68 -8.68 -13.75 0.07
N THR A 69 -8.03 -14.24 -0.98
CA THR A 69 -6.99 -15.26 -0.94
C THR A 69 -5.65 -14.67 -1.34
N TYR A 70 -4.56 -15.37 -1.01
CA TYR A 70 -3.23 -14.99 -1.49
C TYR A 70 -3.11 -15.09 -3.02
N GLY A 71 -3.92 -15.92 -3.68
CA GLY A 71 -4.07 -15.92 -5.13
C GLY A 71 -4.60 -14.59 -5.66
N ASP A 72 -5.65 -14.04 -5.03
CA ASP A 72 -6.21 -12.73 -5.41
C ASP A 72 -5.19 -11.60 -5.24
N LEU A 73 -4.34 -11.68 -4.20
CA LEU A 73 -3.26 -10.72 -3.99
C LEU A 73 -2.17 -10.81 -5.08
N VAL A 74 -1.87 -12.01 -5.58
CA VAL A 74 -0.95 -12.20 -6.71
C VAL A 74 -1.54 -11.57 -7.97
N GLU A 75 -2.80 -11.86 -8.29
CA GLU A 75 -3.46 -11.31 -9.47
C GLU A 75 -3.56 -9.78 -9.41
N GLY A 76 -3.92 -9.24 -8.25
CA GLY A 76 -3.97 -7.79 -8.05
C GLY A 76 -2.61 -7.11 -8.21
N TRP A 77 -1.53 -7.75 -7.78
CA TRP A 77 -0.17 -7.26 -8.00
C TRP A 77 0.19 -7.24 -9.50
N LEU A 78 -0.10 -8.32 -10.22
CA LEU A 78 0.16 -8.43 -11.67
C LEU A 78 -0.64 -7.41 -12.48
N ALA A 79 -1.90 -7.17 -12.09
CA ALA A 79 -2.75 -6.15 -12.69
C ALA A 79 -2.22 -4.73 -12.41
N GLU A 80 -1.72 -4.45 -11.21
CA GLU A 80 -1.09 -3.17 -10.88
C GLU A 80 0.15 -2.92 -11.75
N GLU A 81 1.04 -3.91 -11.87
CA GLU A 81 2.24 -3.79 -12.71
C GLU A 81 1.89 -3.61 -14.19
N SER A 82 0.86 -4.27 -14.68
CA SER A 82 0.40 -4.10 -16.06
C SER A 82 -0.15 -2.70 -16.31
N ARG A 83 -0.93 -2.14 -15.37
CA ARG A 83 -1.43 -0.76 -15.47
C ARG A 83 -0.31 0.28 -15.50
N LYS A 84 0.77 0.09 -14.72
CA LYS A 84 1.91 1.01 -14.68
C LYS A 84 2.65 1.13 -16.00
N LYS A 85 2.55 0.12 -16.88
CA LYS A 85 3.15 0.15 -18.22
C LYS A 85 2.38 0.99 -19.24
N SER A 86 1.14 1.39 -18.92
CA SER A 86 0.34 2.22 -19.81
C SER A 86 0.95 3.63 -19.90
N PRO A 87 1.09 4.22 -21.11
CA PRO A 87 1.59 5.58 -21.27
C PRO A 87 0.70 6.63 -20.58
N ASN A 88 -0.58 6.28 -20.34
CA ASN A 88 -1.54 7.16 -19.68
C ASN A 88 -1.60 6.97 -18.16
N TYR A 89 -0.73 6.13 -17.58
CA TYR A 89 -0.73 5.87 -16.16
C TYR A 89 -0.29 7.11 -15.37
N LYS A 90 -1.21 7.67 -14.60
CA LYS A 90 -0.94 8.72 -13.62
C LYS A 90 -1.09 8.15 -12.21
N THR A 91 -0.04 8.24 -11.42
CA THR A 91 -0.10 7.94 -9.99
C THR A 91 -0.98 8.97 -9.27
N SER A 92 -1.98 8.49 -8.53
CA SER A 92 -2.74 9.35 -7.61
C SER A 92 -1.84 9.79 -6.45
N ILE A 93 -1.73 11.10 -6.26
CA ILE A 93 -0.97 11.69 -5.15
C ILE A 93 -1.94 11.82 -3.98
N GLY A 94 -1.63 11.14 -2.87
CA GLY A 94 -2.47 11.19 -1.68
C GLY A 94 -2.62 12.61 -1.13
N LYS A 95 -3.77 12.91 -0.52
CA LYS A 95 -4.13 14.26 0.00
C LYS A 95 -3.08 14.89 0.92
N GLN A 96 -2.28 14.08 1.60
CA GLN A 96 -1.19 14.52 2.47
C GLN A 96 0.04 15.07 1.72
N PHE A 97 0.19 14.76 0.43
CA PHE A 97 1.34 15.15 -0.39
C PHE A 97 1.04 16.42 -1.21
N LYS A 98 0.47 17.44 -0.56
CA LYS A 98 0.06 18.70 -1.21
C LYS A 98 1.21 19.37 -1.97
N TYR A 99 2.42 19.35 -1.41
CA TYR A 99 3.62 19.88 -2.08
C TYR A 99 3.90 19.15 -3.39
N ASN A 100 3.93 17.82 -3.40
CA ASN A 100 4.22 17.05 -4.62
C ASN A 100 3.13 17.23 -5.68
N GLN A 101 1.87 17.35 -5.25
CA GLN A 101 0.76 17.68 -6.15
C GLN A 101 0.96 19.05 -6.78
N PHE A 102 1.25 20.08 -5.96
CA PHE A 102 1.51 21.43 -6.43
C PHE A 102 2.64 21.49 -7.45
N ILE A 103 3.79 20.85 -7.18
CA ILE A 103 4.93 20.87 -8.12
C ILE A 103 4.54 20.21 -9.45
N ARG A 104 3.79 19.10 -9.42
CA ARG A 104 3.32 18.44 -10.63
C ARG A 104 2.37 19.33 -11.44
N ASP A 105 1.45 20.01 -10.77
CA ASP A 105 0.48 20.90 -11.40
C ASP A 105 1.16 22.16 -11.94
N PHE A 106 2.16 22.69 -11.23
CA PHE A 106 2.96 23.82 -11.69
C PHE A 106 3.61 23.52 -13.04
N PHE A 107 4.32 22.41 -13.19
CA PHE A 107 4.95 22.06 -14.47
C PHE A 107 3.98 21.68 -15.59
N LEU A 108 2.74 21.31 -15.26
CA LEU A 108 1.71 21.06 -16.26
C LEU A 108 1.26 22.36 -16.95
N HIS A 109 1.23 23.46 -16.20
CA HIS A 109 0.72 24.76 -16.69
C HIS A 109 1.87 25.73 -17.05
N GLU A 110 3.00 25.66 -16.36
CA GLU A 110 4.14 26.57 -16.49
C GLU A 110 5.30 25.90 -17.25
N LYS A 111 5.20 25.86 -18.59
CA LYS A 111 6.24 25.28 -19.45
C LYS A 111 7.51 26.13 -19.45
N GLY A 112 8.67 25.48 -19.42
CA GLY A 112 9.99 26.14 -19.47
C GLY A 112 10.45 26.79 -18.16
N LYS A 113 9.65 26.72 -17.09
CA LYS A 113 10.04 27.17 -15.75
C LYS A 113 10.91 26.13 -15.05
N THR A 114 11.63 26.57 -14.03
CA THR A 114 12.53 25.74 -13.24
C THR A 114 11.86 25.22 -11.97
N LEU A 115 12.47 24.23 -11.32
CA LEU A 115 12.05 23.80 -9.98
C LEU A 115 12.16 24.92 -8.94
N ALA A 116 13.12 25.83 -9.08
CA ALA A 116 13.27 26.98 -8.19
C ALA A 116 12.05 27.91 -8.27
N ASP A 117 11.51 28.12 -9.47
CA ASP A 117 10.29 28.90 -9.69
C ASP A 117 9.07 28.22 -9.03
N ALA A 118 8.94 26.90 -9.19
CA ALA A 118 7.87 26.12 -8.57
C ALA A 118 7.94 26.20 -7.03
N ILE A 119 9.13 26.08 -6.44
CA ILE A 119 9.33 26.22 -5.00
C ILE A 119 8.97 27.63 -4.51
N LYS A 120 9.35 28.67 -5.27
CA LYS A 120 8.97 30.06 -4.96
C LYS A 120 7.45 30.23 -4.98
N ALA A 121 6.77 29.71 -5.99
CA ALA A 121 5.31 29.73 -6.10
C ALA A 121 4.62 29.00 -4.94
N TRP A 122 5.13 27.82 -4.56
CA TRP A 122 4.62 27.07 -3.41
C TRP A 122 4.74 27.87 -2.11
N LYS A 123 5.87 28.56 -1.88
CA LYS A 123 6.05 29.39 -0.68
C LYS A 123 5.01 30.52 -0.61
N MET A 124 4.63 31.12 -1.75
CA MET A 124 3.60 32.16 -1.78
C MET A 124 2.21 31.59 -1.45
N VAL A 125 1.84 30.44 -2.02
CA VAL A 125 0.53 29.81 -1.81
C VAL A 125 0.38 29.15 -0.44
N LYS A 126 1.49 28.67 0.15
CA LYS A 126 1.48 28.03 1.48
C LYS A 126 1.29 29.04 2.63
N VAL A 127 1.70 30.29 2.42
CA VAL A 127 1.68 31.36 3.44
C VAL A 127 0.40 32.20 3.37
N ALA A 128 -0.31 32.16 2.24
CA ALA A 128 -1.65 32.73 2.08
C ALA A 128 -2.72 31.82 2.71
#